data_AF-C6V454-F1
#
_entry.id   AF-C6V454-F1
#
_cell.length_a   1.000
_cell.length_b   1.000
_cell.length_c   1.000
_cell.angle_alpha   90.00
_cell.angle_beta   90.00
_cell.angle_gamma   90.00
#
_symmetry.space_group_name_H-M   'P 1'
#
loop_
_entity.id
_entity.type
_entity.pdbx_description
1 polymer ?
#
loop_
_entity_poly.entity_id
_entity_poly.type
_entity_poly.pdbx_seq_one_letter_code
_entity_poly.pdbx_strand_id
1 'polypeptide(L)'
;MLLVVLAVLLSSMLLLTFCVVFFQEKHDKILAANSLSTHVIVLSCLYSTLVSDHNFLDIAYIYAFMGFIGLVAIINFILYNNLRHR
;
A
#
# COMPACT_ATOMS: atom_id res chain seq x y z
N MET A 1 21.78 4.78 -9.84
CA MET A 1 20.56 4.05 -10.25
C MET A 1 19.60 3.84 -9.07
N LEU A 2 20.03 3.16 -7.98
CA LEU A 2 19.22 2.93 -6.76
C LEU A 2 18.64 4.22 -6.13
N LEU A 3 19.43 5.28 -6.04
CA LEU A 3 18.96 6.58 -5.49
C LEU A 3 17.84 7.21 -6.33
N VAL A 4 17.85 7.03 -7.66
CA VAL A 4 16.79 7.54 -8.54
C VAL A 4 15.51 6.75 -8.32
N VAL A 5 15.61 5.43 -8.18
CA VAL A 5 14.46 4.57 -7.84
C VAL A 5 13.85 4.97 -6.51
N LEU A 6 14.68 5.21 -5.48
CA LEU A 6 14.22 5.66 -4.17
C LEU A 6 13.50 7.01 -4.26
N ALA A 7 14.05 7.98 -5.00
CA ALA A 7 13.45 9.30 -5.17
C ALA A 7 12.09 9.24 -5.88
N VAL A 8 11.97 8.43 -6.94
CA VAL A 8 10.71 8.23 -7.67
C VAL A 8 9.69 7.50 -6.80
N LEU A 9 10.11 6.52 -6.01
CA LEU A 9 9.23 5.78 -5.12
C LEU A 9 8.71 6.66 -3.97
N LEU A 10 9.56 7.49 -3.38
CA LEU A 10 9.13 8.42 -2.33
C LEU A 10 8.21 9.51 -2.89
N SER A 11 8.47 10.01 -4.10
CA SER A 11 7.60 11.02 -4.72
C SER A 11 6.22 10.45 -5.08
N SER A 12 6.15 9.23 -5.60
CA SER A 12 4.87 8.55 -5.85
C SER A 12 4.12 8.27 -4.55
N MET A 13 4.82 7.91 -3.47
CA MET A 13 4.23 7.73 -2.14
C MET A 13 3.60 9.00 -1.59
N LEU A 14 4.30 10.12 -1.75
CA LEU A 14 3.81 11.42 -1.31
C LEU A 14 2.54 11.82 -2.08
N LEU A 15 2.52 11.57 -3.39
CA LEU A 15 1.36 11.81 -4.24
C LEU A 15 0.18 10.92 -3.87
N LEU A 16 0.39 9.62 -3.63
CA LEU A 16 -0.67 8.70 -3.21
C LEU A 16 -1.27 9.09 -1.85
N THR A 17 -0.44 9.52 -0.91
CA THR A 17 -0.90 10.00 0.39
C THR A 17 -1.76 11.25 0.23
N PHE A 18 -1.34 12.17 -0.63
CA PHE A 18 -2.15 13.32 -1.02
C PHE A 18 -3.49 12.89 -1.64
N CYS A 19 -3.50 11.92 -2.57
CA CYS A 19 -4.74 11.40 -3.16
C CYS A 19 -5.72 10.85 -2.12
N VAL A 20 -5.23 10.05 -1.16
CA VAL A 20 -6.08 9.47 -0.09
C VAL A 20 -6.79 10.55 0.74
N VAL A 21 -6.08 11.65 1.04
CA VAL A 21 -6.63 12.74 1.86
C VAL A 21 -7.61 13.60 1.07
N PHE A 22 -7.23 14.02 -0.14
CA PHE A 22 -7.93 15.10 -0.86
C PHE A 22 -8.99 14.64 -1.86
N PHE A 23 -9.00 13.37 -2.29
CA PHE A 23 -10.01 12.92 -3.24
C PHE A 23 -11.41 12.97 -2.61
N GLN A 24 -12.45 13.12 -3.42
CA GLN A 24 -13.84 13.10 -2.92
C GLN A 24 -14.46 11.71 -3.05
N GLU A 25 -14.17 11.02 -4.16
CA GLU A 25 -14.70 9.69 -4.43
C GLU A 25 -14.09 8.62 -3.52
N LYS A 26 -14.95 7.84 -2.85
CA LYS A 26 -14.54 6.79 -1.92
C LYS A 26 -13.71 5.71 -2.60
N HIS A 27 -14.09 5.35 -3.82
CA HIS A 27 -13.40 4.33 -4.61
C HIS A 27 -11.94 4.71 -4.85
N ASP A 28 -11.68 5.95 -5.24
CA ASP A 28 -10.34 6.40 -5.58
C ASP A 28 -9.43 6.49 -4.34
N LYS A 29 -10.00 6.82 -3.17
CA LYS A 29 -9.28 6.73 -1.90
C LYS A 29 -8.83 5.30 -1.58
N ILE A 30 -9.72 4.32 -1.80
CA ILE A 30 -9.42 2.91 -1.56
C ILE A 30 -8.34 2.43 -2.53
N LEU A 31 -8.44 2.81 -3.81
CA LEU A 31 -7.44 2.48 -4.82
C LEU A 31 -6.07 3.09 -4.50
N ALA A 32 -6.04 4.36 -4.06
CA ALA A 32 -4.83 5.04 -3.65
C ALA A 32 -4.22 4.39 -2.40
N ALA A 33 -5.02 4.01 -1.40
CA ALA A 33 -4.56 3.32 -0.19
C ALA A 33 -3.97 1.93 -0.50
N ASN A 34 -4.61 1.17 -1.40
CA ASN A 34 -4.09 -0.14 -1.83
C ASN A 34 -2.77 -0.01 -2.58
N SER A 35 -2.68 0.99 -3.47
CA SER A 35 -1.43 1.33 -4.16
C SER A 35 -0.36 1.82 -3.19
N LEU A 36 -0.75 2.46 -2.09
CA LEU A 36 0.16 2.89 -1.04
C LEU A 36 0.84 1.69 -0.36
N SER A 37 0.05 0.68 -0.01
CA SER A 37 0.54 -0.55 0.62
C SER A 37 1.59 -1.28 -0.22
N THR A 38 1.41 -1.36 -1.54
CA THR A 38 2.37 -2.05 -2.42
C THR A 38 3.74 -1.37 -2.47
N HIS A 39 3.78 -0.04 -2.49
CA HIS A 39 5.05 0.69 -2.48
C HIS A 39 5.75 0.62 -1.11
N VAL A 40 5.01 0.52 0.01
CA VAL A 40 5.63 0.30 1.32
C VAL A 40 6.40 -1.02 1.31
N ILE A 41 5.84 -2.07 0.71
CA ILE A 41 6.52 -3.37 0.55
C ILE A 41 7.79 -3.21 -0.31
N VAL A 42 7.68 -2.52 -1.46
CA VAL A 42 8.84 -2.25 -2.33
C VAL A 42 9.90 -1.42 -1.62
N LEU A 43 9.51 -0.43 -0.81
CA LEU A 43 10.40 0.38 0.00
C LEU A 43 11.14 -0.47 1.03
N SER A 44 10.45 -1.38 1.73
CA SER A 44 11.06 -2.32 2.68
C SER A 44 12.10 -3.23 2.00
N CYS A 45 11.77 -3.78 0.83
CA CYS A 45 12.73 -4.58 0.05
C CYS A 45 13.94 -3.73 -0.40
N LEU A 46 13.70 -2.52 -0.90
CA LEU A 46 14.78 -1.62 -1.35
C LEU A 46 15.69 -1.24 -0.17
N TYR A 47 15.11 -0.95 0.99
CA TYR A 47 15.85 -0.61 2.19
C TYR A 47 16.73 -1.77 2.67
N SER A 48 16.22 -3.01 2.63
CA SER A 48 17.00 -4.22 2.91
C SER A 48 18.27 -4.28 2.04
N THR A 49 18.14 -3.98 0.74
CA THR A 49 19.31 -3.97 -0.16
C THR A 49 20.31 -2.86 0.13
N LEU A 50 19.86 -1.70 0.65
CA LEU A 50 20.74 -0.57 0.99
C LEU A 50 21.54 -0.81 2.27
N VAL A 51 20.92 -1.42 3.29
CA VAL A 51 21.55 -1.68 4.59
C VAL A 51 22.30 -3.03 4.61
N SER A 52 22.13 -3.85 3.56
CA SER A 52 22.63 -5.24 3.51
C SER A 52 22.09 -6.12 4.65
N ASP A 53 20.97 -5.72 5.25
CA ASP A 53 20.29 -6.45 6.31
C ASP A 53 18.99 -7.06 5.75
N HIS A 54 18.94 -8.40 5.76
CA HIS A 54 17.82 -9.18 5.21
C HIS A 54 16.62 -9.22 6.15
N ASN A 55 16.76 -8.80 7.42
CA ASN A 55 15.66 -8.79 8.39
C ASN A 55 14.46 -7.93 7.93
N PHE A 56 14.71 -6.94 7.06
CA PHE A 56 13.66 -6.09 6.48
C PHE A 56 12.80 -6.82 5.43
N LEU A 57 13.27 -7.93 4.86
CA LEU A 57 12.45 -8.76 3.96
C LEU A 57 11.35 -9.51 4.72
N ASP A 58 11.62 -9.95 5.95
CA ASP A 58 10.61 -10.58 6.80
C ASP A 58 9.47 -9.60 7.11
N ILE A 59 9.84 -8.34 7.41
CA ILE A 59 8.89 -7.25 7.62
C ILE A 59 8.10 -6.97 6.34
N ALA A 60 8.75 -6.98 5.16
CA ALA A 60 8.09 -6.79 3.88
C ALA A 60 7.04 -7.88 3.59
N TYR A 61 7.34 -9.13 3.90
CA TYR A 61 6.37 -10.24 3.78
C TYR A 61 5.16 -10.04 4.68
N ILE A 62 5.36 -9.64 5.93
CA ILE A 62 4.26 -9.37 6.86
C ILE A 62 3.36 -8.24 6.32
N TYR A 63 3.95 -7.15 5.82
CA TYR A 63 3.17 -6.07 5.22
C TYR A 63 2.44 -6.48 3.94
N ALA A 64 3.00 -7.40 3.15
CA ALA A 64 2.33 -7.96 1.97
C ALA A 64 1.06 -8.74 2.35
N PHE A 65 1.14 -9.60 3.36
CA PHE A 65 -0.04 -10.32 3.86
C PHE A 65 -1.05 -9.37 4.48
N MET A 66 -0.61 -8.37 5.26
CA MET A 66 -1.50 -7.41 5.89
C MET A 66 -2.26 -6.57 4.85
N GLY A 67 -1.58 -6.11 3.79
CA GLY A 67 -2.21 -5.38 2.70
C GLY A 67 -3.27 -6.21 1.97
N PHE A 68 -2.97 -7.48 1.70
CA PHE A 68 -3.93 -8.41 1.08
C PHE A 68 -5.15 -8.69 1.97
N ILE A 69 -4.93 -8.99 3.25
CA ILE A 69 -6.02 -9.23 4.22
C ILE A 69 -6.89 -7.99 4.35
N GLY A 70 -6.29 -6.79 4.41
CA GLY A 70 -7.01 -5.52 4.47
C GLY A 70 -7.93 -5.31 3.28
N LEU A 71 -7.45 -5.60 2.06
CA LEU A 71 -8.27 -5.53 0.84
C LEU A 71 -9.47 -6.49 0.90
N VAL A 72 -9.22 -7.75 1.26
CA VAL A 72 -10.28 -8.78 1.38
C VAL A 72 -11.32 -8.37 2.42
N ALA A 73 -10.89 -7.81 3.56
CA ALA A 73 -11.79 -7.32 4.60
C ALA A 73 -12.68 -6.17 4.10
N ILE A 74 -12.12 -5.21 3.36
CA ILE A 74 -12.87 -4.10 2.76
C ILE A 74 -13.92 -4.62 1.75
N ILE A 75 -13.52 -5.54 0.87
CA ILE A 75 -14.44 -6.12 -0.13
C ILE A 75 -15.59 -6.86 0.56
N ASN A 76 -15.29 -7.69 1.56
CA ASN A 76 -16.30 -8.40 2.33
C ASN A 76 -17.25 -7.44 3.05
N PHE A 77 -16.74 -6.34 3.62
CA PHE A 77 -17.56 -5.31 4.26
C PHE A 77 -18.53 -4.65 3.26
N ILE A 78 -18.05 -4.27 2.08
CA ILE A 78 -18.87 -3.64 1.04
C ILE A 78 -19.96 -4.60 0.55
N LEU A 79 -19.60 -5.86 0.27
CA LEU A 79 -20.55 -6.89 -0.20
C LEU A 79 -21.62 -7.20 0.84
N TYR A 80 -21.22 -7.40 2.10
CA TYR A 80 -22.16 -7.73 3.18
C TYR A 80 -23.17 -6.60 3.43
N ASN A 81 -22.71 -5.35 3.39
CA ASN A 81 -23.59 -4.20 3.56
C ASN A 81 -24.61 -4.08 2.41
N ASN A 82 -24.23 -4.48 1.19
CA ASN A 82 -25.13 -4.45 0.04
C ASN A 82 -26.20 -5.55 0.09
N LEU A 83 -25.88 -6.72 0.68
CA LEU A 83 -26.83 -7.83 0.85
C LEU A 83 -27.90 -7.55 1.92
N ARG A 84 -27.59 -6.76 2.95
CA ARG A 84 -28.54 -6.40 4.03
C ARG A 84 -29.61 -5.37 3.60
N HIS A 85 -29.38 -4.68 2.47
CA HIS A 85 -30.29 -3.68 1.91
C HIS A 85 -31.23 -4.23 0.81
N ARG A 86 -31.20 -5.54 0.54
CA ARG A 86 -32.20 -6.27 -0.26
C ARG A 86 -33.04 -7.16 0.64
#